data_AF-A0A2V9MNK4-F1
#
_entry.id   AF-A0A2V9MNK4-F1
#
_cell.length_a   1.000
_cell.length_b   1.000
_cell.length_c   1.000
_cell.angle_alpha   90.00
_cell.angle_beta   90.00
_cell.angle_gamma   90.00
#
_symmetry.space_group_name_H-M   'P 1'
#
loop_
_entity.id
_entity.type
_entity.pdbx_description
1 polymer ?
#
loop_
_entity_poly.entity_id
_entity_poly.type
_entity_poly.pdbx_seq_one_letter_code
_entity_poly.pdbx_strand_id
1 'polypeptide(L)'
;MRMSHWVGERAKNWGKWLRVGVVVILIVYATLSATLFIAMKQTPMRFATVMSKLPMASMMILPFESLWTIARAGDLRVGDPAPDFRLRTYDKSSWVQLSGFRGDRPVVLIFGQLYLTALSPGGSRAQ
;
A
#
# COMPACT_ATOMS: atom_id res chain seq x y z
N MET A 1 18.18 9.52 64.18
CA MET A 1 18.21 8.53 63.09
C MET A 1 17.43 9.12 61.89
N ARG A 2 18.11 9.69 60.89
CA ARG A 2 17.48 10.44 59.77
C ARG A 2 17.67 9.65 58.47
N MET A 3 16.62 8.95 58.06
CA MET A 3 16.61 7.99 56.95
C MET A 3 15.73 8.52 55.80
N SER A 4 16.01 9.74 55.28
CA SER A 4 15.13 10.39 54.30
C SER A 4 15.81 11.01 53.08
N HIS A 5 17.12 10.85 52.88
CA HIS A 5 17.80 11.38 51.69
C HIS A 5 17.87 10.38 50.50
N TRP A 6 17.40 9.14 50.68
CA TRP A 6 17.54 8.05 49.69
C TRP A 6 16.41 7.96 48.63
N VAL A 7 15.40 8.84 48.66
CA VAL A 7 14.22 8.76 47.76
C VAL A 7 14.32 9.70 46.55
N GLY A 8 15.17 10.75 46.60
CA GLY A 8 15.20 11.81 45.58
C GLY A 8 15.81 11.41 44.24
N GLU A 9 16.81 10.53 44.21
CA GLU A 9 17.50 10.18 42.96
C GLU A 9 16.74 9.17 42.09
N ARG A 10 15.96 8.26 42.69
CA ARG A 10 15.19 7.26 41.95
C ARG A 10 14.07 7.89 41.11
N ALA A 11 13.45 8.96 41.60
CA ALA A 11 12.35 9.67 40.91
C ALA A 11 12.84 10.42 39.65
N LYS A 12 14.03 11.04 39.71
CA LYS A 12 14.59 11.83 38.59
C LYS A 12 15.03 10.94 37.42
N ASN A 13 15.53 9.75 37.70
CA ASN A 13 15.96 8.79 36.69
C ASN A 13 14.77 8.13 36.00
N TRP A 14 13.64 7.99 36.70
CA TRP A 14 12.41 7.42 36.13
C TRP A 14 11.90 8.19 34.91
N GLY A 15 11.95 9.52 34.96
CA GLY A 15 11.59 10.37 33.82
C GLY A 15 12.54 10.18 32.62
N LYS A 16 13.82 9.91 32.87
CA LYS A 16 14.79 9.58 31.80
C LYS A 16 14.49 8.22 31.17
N TRP A 17 14.21 7.20 31.97
CA TRP A 17 13.88 5.86 31.47
C TRP A 17 12.56 5.83 30.70
N LEU A 18 11.55 6.61 31.14
CA LEU A 18 10.30 6.79 30.38
C LEU A 18 10.56 7.45 29.03
N ARG A 19 11.36 8.51 28.97
CA ARG A 19 11.74 9.16 27.71
C ARG A 19 12.51 8.20 26.79
N VAL A 20 13.45 7.43 27.32
CA VAL A 20 14.17 6.41 26.56
C VAL A 20 13.22 5.36 26.02
N GLY A 21 12.29 4.87 26.85
CA GLY A 21 11.26 3.92 26.41
C GLY A 21 10.41 4.45 25.26
N VAL A 22 9.92 5.68 25.36
CA VAL A 22 9.16 6.33 24.29
C VAL A 22 9.99 6.49 23.01
N VAL A 23 11.25 6.93 23.12
CA VAL A 23 12.13 7.08 21.96
C VAL A 23 12.39 5.73 21.29
N VAL A 24 12.63 4.66 22.07
CA VAL A 24 12.82 3.31 21.54
C VAL A 24 11.56 2.84 20.80
N ILE A 25 10.37 3.05 21.38
CA ILE A 25 9.10 2.71 20.74
C ILE A 25 8.93 3.45 19.41
N LEU A 26 9.21 4.76 19.38
CA LEU A 26 9.13 5.57 18.16
C LEU A 26 10.11 5.10 17.09
N ILE A 27 11.34 4.74 17.45
CA ILE A 27 12.33 4.20 16.51
C ILE A 27 11.86 2.86 15.95
N VAL A 28 11.37 1.95 16.80
CA VAL A 28 10.85 0.65 16.35
C VAL A 28 9.68 0.85 15.39
N TYR A 29 8.75 1.74 15.73
CA TYR A 29 7.61 2.08 14.89
C TYR A 29 8.03 2.66 13.53
N ALA A 30 8.99 3.59 13.53
CA ALA A 30 9.53 4.19 12.31
C ALA A 30 10.22 3.15 11.43
N THR A 31 11.02 2.24 12.03
CA THR A 31 11.72 1.18 11.30
C THR A 31 10.74 0.19 10.66
N LEU A 32 9.69 -0.21 11.39
CA LEU A 32 8.60 -1.05 10.87
C LEU A 32 7.85 -0.37 9.71
N SER A 33 7.52 0.90 9.88
CA SER A 33 6.84 1.69 8.85
C SER A 33 7.71 1.85 7.59
N ALA A 34 9.01 2.12 7.76
CA ALA A 34 9.95 2.26 6.65
C ALA A 34 10.17 0.94 5.90
N THR A 35 10.29 -0.19 6.59
CA THR A 35 10.41 -1.51 5.95
C THR A 35 9.16 -1.87 5.14
N LEU A 36 7.97 -1.57 5.66
CA LEU A 36 6.73 -1.72 4.88
C LEU A 36 6.69 -0.82 3.66
N PHE A 37 7.08 0.45 3.82
CA PHE A 37 7.13 1.40 2.71
C PHE A 37 8.07 0.93 1.59
N ILE A 38 9.24 0.41 1.94
CA ILE A 38 10.18 -0.18 0.97
C ILE A 38 9.57 -1.40 0.29
N ALA A 39 8.88 -2.28 1.04
CA ALA A 39 8.21 -3.45 0.48
C ALA A 39 7.08 -3.07 -0.50
N MET A 40 6.35 -1.97 -0.26
CA MET A 40 5.27 -1.49 -1.14
C MET A 40 5.76 -1.00 -2.50
N LYS A 41 6.97 -0.45 -2.55
CA LYS A 41 7.62 -0.03 -3.81
C LYS A 41 8.11 -1.22 -4.66
N GLN A 42 8.17 -2.42 -4.10
CA GLN A 42 8.57 -3.62 -4.82
C GLN A 42 7.43 -4.17 -5.69
N THR A 43 7.79 -5.12 -6.56
CA THR A 43 6.88 -5.86 -7.43
C THR A 43 5.70 -6.42 -6.64
N PRO A 44 4.47 -6.41 -7.19
CA PRO A 44 3.24 -6.81 -6.47
C PRO A 44 3.33 -8.20 -5.82
N MET A 45 4.09 -9.13 -6.39
CA MET A 45 4.29 -10.47 -5.84
C MET A 45 5.07 -10.48 -4.52
N ARG A 46 6.16 -9.69 -4.40
CA ARG A 46 6.94 -9.59 -3.15
C ARG A 46 6.15 -8.87 -2.06
N PHE A 47 5.43 -7.82 -2.45
CA PHE A 47 4.53 -7.10 -1.57
C PHE A 47 3.43 -8.02 -1.01
N ALA A 48 2.78 -8.83 -1.86
CA ALA A 48 1.74 -9.77 -1.43
C ALA A 48 2.26 -10.80 -0.40
N THR A 49 3.49 -11.28 -0.55
CA THR A 49 4.13 -12.19 0.41
C THR A 49 4.40 -11.54 1.78
N VAL A 50 4.70 -10.25 1.81
CA VAL A 50 4.88 -9.52 3.08
C VAL A 50 3.52 -9.28 3.74
N MET A 51 2.53 -8.85 2.96
CA MET A 51 1.18 -8.58 3.45
C MET A 51 0.46 -9.83 3.98
N SER A 52 0.68 -11.00 3.38
CA SER A 52 0.06 -12.24 3.84
C SER A 52 0.51 -12.67 5.24
N LYS A 53 1.61 -12.11 5.74
CA LYS A 53 2.15 -12.38 7.08
C LYS A 53 1.75 -11.34 8.12
N LEU A 54 1.11 -10.25 7.70
CA LEU A 54 0.72 -9.18 8.60
C LEU A 54 -0.62 -9.51 9.28
N PRO A 55 -0.67 -9.60 10.63
CA PRO A 55 -1.92 -9.82 11.33
C PRO A 55 -2.84 -8.60 11.21
N MET A 56 -4.15 -8.80 11.28
CA MET A 56 -5.13 -7.72 11.06
C MET A 56 -4.93 -6.50 11.98
N ALA A 57 -4.46 -6.71 13.22
CA ALA A 57 -4.13 -5.63 14.15
C ALA A 57 -3.05 -4.67 13.62
N SER A 58 -2.11 -5.15 12.81
CA SER A 58 -1.06 -4.31 12.21
C SER A 58 -1.62 -3.32 11.18
N MET A 59 -2.70 -3.69 10.48
CA MET A 59 -3.37 -2.79 9.53
C MET A 59 -4.09 -1.62 10.22
N MET A 60 -4.44 -1.77 11.51
CA MET A 60 -5.10 -0.72 12.30
C MET A 60 -4.11 0.25 12.95
N ILE A 61 -2.90 -0.22 13.25
CA ILE A 61 -1.86 0.55 13.97
C ILE A 61 -0.91 1.26 12.99
N LEU A 62 -0.62 0.63 11.85
CA LEU A 62 0.30 1.16 10.86
C LEU A 62 -0.46 2.00 9.82
N PRO A 63 0.13 3.10 9.32
CA PRO A 63 -0.54 4.02 8.39
C PRO A 63 -0.54 3.45 6.96
N PHE A 64 -1.11 2.26 6.81
CA PHE A 64 -0.99 1.44 5.60
C PHE A 64 -1.55 2.14 4.36
N GLU A 65 -2.74 2.74 4.47
CA GLU A 65 -3.42 3.45 3.38
C GLU A 65 -2.60 4.64 2.88
N SER A 66 -2.07 5.45 3.81
CA SER A 66 -1.23 6.60 3.47
C SER A 66 0.08 6.16 2.82
N LEU A 67 0.76 5.17 3.40
CA LEU A 67 2.01 4.64 2.85
C LEU A 67 1.79 4.04 1.45
N TRP A 68 0.70 3.31 1.24
CA TRP A 68 0.36 2.72 -0.05
C TRP A 68 0.09 3.77 -1.12
N THR A 69 -0.72 4.78 -0.78
CA THR A 69 -1.08 5.87 -1.69
C THR A 69 0.16 6.63 -2.13
N ILE A 70 1.08 6.92 -1.21
CA ILE A 70 2.34 7.62 -1.51
C ILE A 70 3.29 6.70 -2.28
N ALA A 71 3.43 5.43 -1.90
CA ALA A 71 4.37 4.50 -2.53
C ALA A 71 3.98 4.12 -3.96
N ARG A 72 2.69 4.15 -4.28
CA ARG A 72 2.11 3.79 -5.59
C ARG A 72 1.57 5.01 -6.36
N ALA A 73 1.73 6.22 -5.83
CA ALA A 73 1.39 7.43 -6.55
C ALA A 73 2.17 7.47 -7.87
N GLY A 74 1.46 7.64 -8.97
CA GLY A 74 2.09 7.97 -10.25
C GLY A 74 2.52 9.42 -10.27
N ASP A 75 3.45 9.76 -11.16
CA ASP A 75 3.96 11.13 -11.31
C ASP A 75 3.13 12.01 -12.24
N LEU A 76 1.99 11.50 -12.74
CA LEU A 76 1.17 12.18 -13.75
C LEU A 76 0.34 13.32 -13.14
N ARG A 77 0.47 14.53 -13.68
CA ARG A 77 -0.24 15.74 -13.24
C ARG A 77 -1.29 16.15 -14.27
N VAL A 78 -2.26 16.96 -13.84
CA VAL A 78 -3.25 17.54 -14.75
C VAL A 78 -2.53 18.45 -15.75
N GLY A 79 -2.77 18.22 -17.05
CA GLY A 79 -2.11 18.93 -18.15
C GLY A 79 -0.91 18.19 -18.73
N ASP A 80 -0.36 17.18 -18.04
CA ASP A 80 0.68 16.34 -18.61
C ASP A 80 0.12 15.50 -19.77
N PRO A 81 0.91 15.26 -20.83
CA PRO A 81 0.50 14.35 -21.89
C PRO A 81 0.30 12.95 -21.30
N ALA A 82 -0.88 12.36 -21.54
CA ALA A 82 -1.17 10.99 -21.11
C ALA A 82 -0.08 10.03 -21.65
N PRO A 83 0.51 9.13 -20.83
CA PRO A 83 1.57 8.23 -21.27
C PRO A 83 1.15 7.39 -22.47
N ASP A 84 2.06 7.16 -23.42
CA ASP A 84 1.72 6.33 -24.58
C ASP A 84 1.79 4.84 -24.21
N PHE A 85 0.79 4.09 -24.65
CA PHE A 85 0.77 2.65 -24.50
C PHE A 85 0.04 2.03 -25.70
N ARG A 86 0.42 0.78 -25.99
CA ARG A 86 -0.16 -0.01 -27.07
C ARG A 86 -0.89 -1.19 -26.48
N LEU A 87 -2.20 -1.23 -26.65
CA LEU A 87 -3.06 -2.30 -26.16
C LEU A 87 -3.58 -3.12 -27.34
N ARG A 88 -3.72 -4.42 -27.13
CA ARG A 88 -4.40 -5.28 -28.08
C ARG A 88 -5.91 -5.12 -27.87
N THR A 89 -6.68 -5.11 -28.96
CA THR A 89 -8.14 -5.12 -28.86
C THR A 89 -8.64 -6.40 -28.19
N TYR A 90 -9.85 -6.34 -27.62
CA TYR A 90 -10.45 -7.48 -26.92
C TYR A 90 -10.59 -8.73 -27.81
N ASP A 91 -11.00 -8.54 -29.05
CA ASP A 91 -11.10 -9.57 -30.10
C ASP A 91 -9.72 -10.04 -30.62
N LYS A 92 -8.63 -9.46 -30.12
CA LYS A 92 -7.25 -9.78 -30.47
C LYS A 92 -6.89 -9.53 -31.94
N SER A 93 -7.75 -8.88 -32.71
CA SER A 93 -7.58 -8.66 -34.15
C SER A 93 -6.56 -7.57 -34.48
N SER A 94 -6.41 -6.58 -33.58
CA SER A 94 -5.61 -5.40 -33.86
C SER A 94 -4.97 -4.81 -32.61
N TRP A 95 -4.12 -3.81 -32.83
CA TRP A 95 -3.47 -3.03 -31.79
C TRP A 95 -3.94 -1.59 -31.85
N VAL A 96 -4.22 -1.02 -30.69
CA VAL A 96 -4.62 0.38 -30.51
C VAL A 96 -3.51 1.08 -29.74
N GLN A 97 -3.01 2.18 -30.28
CA GLN A 97 -1.98 3.00 -29.64
C GLN A 97 -2.58 4.35 -29.25
N LEU A 98 -2.42 4.75 -27.99
CA LEU A 98 -3.09 5.93 -27.45
C LEU A 98 -2.66 7.22 -28.15
N SER A 99 -1.38 7.35 -28.49
CA SER A 99 -0.86 8.54 -29.17
C SER A 99 -1.53 8.83 -30.52
N GLY A 100 -2.11 7.83 -31.18
CA GLY A 100 -2.83 7.99 -32.45
C GLY A 100 -4.13 8.80 -32.34
N PHE A 101 -4.66 9.04 -31.14
CA PHE A 101 -5.88 9.83 -30.91
C PHE A 101 -5.59 11.24 -30.37
N ARG A 102 -4.34 11.55 -30.02
CA ARG A 102 -3.98 12.84 -29.42
C ARG A 102 -4.21 13.97 -30.44
N GLY A 103 -4.94 15.01 -30.03
CA GLY A 103 -5.18 16.20 -30.86
C GLY A 103 -6.32 16.08 -31.87
N ASP A 104 -6.77 14.87 -32.19
CA ASP A 104 -7.92 14.63 -33.08
C ASP A 104 -9.26 14.69 -32.32
N ARG A 105 -9.33 14.01 -31.17
CA ARG A 105 -10.57 13.90 -30.38
C ARG A 105 -10.28 13.67 -28.90
N PRO A 106 -11.18 14.08 -27.98
CA PRO A 106 -11.04 13.75 -26.57
C PRO A 106 -11.19 12.23 -26.36
N VAL A 107 -10.36 11.68 -25.48
CA VAL A 107 -10.32 10.25 -25.14
C VAL A 107 -10.45 10.06 -23.63
N VAL A 108 -11.26 9.09 -23.23
CA VAL A 108 -11.42 8.69 -21.82
C VAL A 108 -10.89 7.27 -21.65
N LEU A 109 -10.02 7.06 -20.67
CA LEU A 109 -9.47 5.75 -20.33
C LEU A 109 -10.23 5.16 -19.15
N ILE A 110 -10.74 3.93 -19.31
CA ILE A 110 -11.40 3.18 -18.25
C ILE A 110 -10.63 1.88 -18.05
N PHE A 111 -10.09 1.68 -16.84
CA PHE A 111 -9.39 0.45 -16.47
C PHE A 111 -10.32 -0.44 -15.65
N GLY A 112 -10.49 -1.70 -16.07
CA GLY A 112 -11.37 -2.64 -15.39
C GLY A 112 -11.08 -4.08 -15.78
N GLN A 113 -11.65 -4.99 -14.99
CA GLN A 113 -11.60 -6.43 -15.21
C GLN A 113 -13.03 -6.98 -15.24
N LEU A 114 -13.32 -7.86 -16.19
CA LEU A 114 -14.55 -8.63 -16.19
C LEU A 114 -14.34 -9.91 -15.37
N TYR A 115 -15.04 -10.05 -14.24
CA TYR A 115 -15.12 -11.32 -13.53
C TYR A 115 -16.24 -12.16 -14.17
N LEU A 116 -15.87 -13.10 -15.03
CA LEU A 116 -16.78 -14.14 -15.50
C LEU A 116 -16.96 -15.16 -14.37
N THR A 117 -17.93 -14.91 -13.49
CA THR A 117 -18.53 -16.01 -12.73
C THR A 117 -19.24 -16.88 -13.75
N ALA A 118 -18.68 -18.05 -14.05
CA ALA A 118 -19.35 -19.03 -14.88
C ALA A 118 -20.68 -19.39 -14.21
N LEU A 119 -21.77 -18.79 -14.68
CA LEU A 119 -23.10 -19.36 -14.53
C LEU A 119 -23.05 -20.68 -15.28
N SER A 120 -22.74 -21.77 -14.56
CA SER A 120 -22.87 -23.13 -15.06
C SER A 120 -24.32 -23.34 -15.49
N PRO A 121 -24.63 -23.50 -16.78
CA PRO A 121 -25.96 -23.87 -17.22
C PRO A 121 -25.97 -25.40 -17.33
N GLY A 122 -26.32 -26.12 -16.27
CA GLY A 122 -26.23 -27.58 -16.36
C GLY A 122 -26.57 -28.39 -15.12
N GLY A 123 -27.64 -28.04 -14.40
CA GLY A 123 -28.24 -28.88 -13.37
C GLY A 123 -29.58 -29.46 -13.82
N SER A 124 -29.63 -30.19 -14.94
CA SER A 124 -30.79 -31.03 -15.28
C SER A 124 -30.42 -32.09 -16.32
N ARG A 125 -30.19 -33.31 -15.85
CA ARG A 125 -30.54 -34.54 -16.56
C ARG A 125 -31.02 -35.55 -15.52
N ALA A 126 -32.32 -35.81 -15.56
CA ALA A 126 -32.89 -37.07 -15.12
C ALA A 126 -32.21 -38.22 -15.87
N GLN A 127 -31.80 -39.26 -15.15
CA GLN A 127 -32.23 -40.64 -15.34
C GLN A 127 -32.26 -41.31 -13.97
#